data_AF-E2BZT7-F1
#
_entry.id   AF-E2BZT7-F1
#
_cell.length_a   1.000
_cell.length_b   1.000
_cell.length_c   1.000
_cell.angle_alpha   90.00
_cell.angle_beta   90.00
_cell.angle_gamma   90.00
#
_symmetry.space_group_name_H-M   'P 1'
#
loop_
_entity.id
_entity.type
_entity.pdbx_description
1 polymer ?
#
loop_
_entity_poly.entity_id
_entity_poly.type
_entity_poly.pdbx_seq_one_letter_code
_entity_poly.pdbx_strand_id
1 'polypeptide(L)' 'IEQRIVVKLRMKLGKSATVTYLLLKEVYGNECLSRARVFEWFKRFQDGREDVEDDSRPGRLYTSKTDENIKKIGNLIR' A
#
# COMPACT_ATOMS: atom_id res chain seq x y z
N ILE A 1 3.50 -8.02 5.35
CA ILE A 1 3.03 -7.54 6.67
C ILE A 1 4.17 -7.49 7.67
N GLU A 2 4.90 -8.59 7.89
CA GLU A 2 6.02 -8.68 8.85
C GLU A 2 7.02 -7.51 8.79
N GLN A 3 7.62 -7.25 7.61
CA GLN A 3 8.59 -6.15 7.46
C GLN A 3 7.99 -4.77 7.80
N ARG A 4 6.68 -4.55 7.58
CA ARG A 4 6.01 -3.29 7.96
C ARG A 4 5.84 -3.16 9.48
N ILE A 5 5.62 -4.27 10.18
CA ILE A 5 5.61 -4.30 11.65
C ILE A 5 7.00 -3.89 12.17
N VAL A 6 8.08 -4.41 11.56
CA VAL A 6 9.46 -4.03 11.91
C VAL A 6 9.69 -2.53 11.65
N VAL A 7 9.22 -1.99 10.52
CA VAL A 7 9.29 -0.54 10.24
C VAL A 7 8.55 0.26 11.32
N LYS A 8 7.31 -0.14 11.68
CA LYS A 8 6.51 0.52 12.71
C LYS A 8 7.22 0.52 14.07
N LEU A 9 7.77 -0.63 14.47
CA LEU A 9 8.52 -0.77 15.72
C LEU A 9 9.74 0.14 15.74
N ARG A 10 10.56 0.13 14.69
CA ARG A 10 11.78 0.95 14.60
C ARG A 10 11.46 2.44 14.60
N MET A 11 10.36 2.85 13.94
CA MET A 11 9.84 4.22 14.00
C MET A 11 9.46 4.60 15.43
N LYS A 12 8.67 3.78 16.15
CA LYS A 12 8.29 4.03 17.55
C LYS A 12 9.50 4.08 18.50
N LEU A 13 10.59 3.39 18.16
CA LEU A 13 11.87 3.45 18.86
C LEU A 13 12.74 4.67 18.48
N GLY A 14 12.21 5.61 17.70
CA GLY A 14 12.90 6.86 17.31
C GLY A 14 14.06 6.65 16.32
N LYS A 15 14.13 5.52 15.62
CA LYS A 15 15.17 5.28 14.61
C LYS A 15 14.83 5.99 13.31
N SER A 16 15.82 6.37 12.51
CA SER A 16 15.56 6.99 11.20
C SER A 16 15.12 5.96 10.14
N ALA A 17 14.38 6.42 9.13
CA ALA A 17 13.97 5.59 7.99
C ALA A 17 15.17 4.99 7.24
N THR A 18 16.26 5.75 7.10
CA THR A 18 17.50 5.29 6.44
C THR A 18 18.13 4.11 7.17
N VAL A 19 18.32 4.22 8.49
CA VAL A 19 18.90 3.14 9.30
C VAL A 19 17.98 1.92 9.29
N THR A 20 16.66 2.14 9.34
CA THR A 20 15.67 1.08 9.28
C THR A 20 15.73 0.31 7.95
N TYR A 21 15.88 1.01 6.82
CA TYR A 21 16.04 0.38 5.51
C TYR A 21 17.33 -0.45 5.41
N LEU A 22 18.46 0.07 5.90
CA LEU A 22 19.73 -0.66 5.87
C LEU A 22 19.65 -1.96 6.66
N LEU A 23 19.05 -1.92 7.84
CA LEU A 23 18.83 -3.10 8.65
C LEU A 23 17.89 -4.10 7.97
N LEU A 24 16.77 -3.63 7.40
CA LEU A 24 15.86 -4.51 6.67
C LEU A 24 16.56 -5.18 5.50
N LYS A 25 17.44 -4.46 4.79
CA LYS A 25 18.22 -5.01 3.68
C LYS A 25 19.23 -6.07 4.17
N GLU A 26 19.83 -5.87 5.33
CA GLU A 26 20.74 -6.84 5.95
C GLU A 26 20.02 -8.13 6.36
N VAL A 27 18.82 -8.01 6.94
CA VAL A 27 18.03 -9.15 7.44
C VAL A 27 17.33 -9.91 6.32
N TYR A 28 16.66 -9.19 5.41
CA TYR A 28 15.78 -9.79 4.39
C TYR A 28 16.44 -9.89 3.00
N GLY A 29 17.63 -9.31 2.82
CA GLY A 29 18.37 -9.38 1.56
C GLY A 29 17.55 -8.94 0.35
N ASN A 30 17.38 -9.84 -0.62
CA ASN A 30 16.64 -9.59 -1.86
C ASN A 30 15.12 -9.53 -1.67
N GLU A 31 14.59 -10.10 -0.58
CA GLU A 31 13.17 -10.06 -0.24
C GLU A 31 12.80 -8.80 0.56
N CYS A 32 13.77 -7.94 0.84
CA CYS A 32 13.56 -6.67 1.53
C CYS A 32 12.61 -5.76 0.73
N LEU A 33 11.72 -5.07 1.45
CA LEU A 33 10.95 -3.95 0.90
C LEU A 33 11.88 -2.95 0.23
N SER A 34 11.43 -2.40 -0.90
CA SER A 34 12.16 -1.35 -1.57
C SER A 34 12.33 -0.13 -0.65
N ARG A 35 13.41 0.63 -0.87
CA ARG A 35 13.70 1.85 -0.10
C ARG A 35 12.50 2.81 -0.10
N ALA A 36 11.85 2.99 -1.25
CA ALA A 36 10.67 3.83 -1.38
C ALA A 36 9.52 3.35 -0.47
N ARG A 37 9.22 2.04 -0.46
CA ARG A 37 8.15 1.50 0.41
C ARG A 37 8.49 1.63 1.89
N VAL A 38 9.75 1.42 2.28
CA VAL A 38 10.15 1.62 3.69
C VAL A 38 9.91 3.07 4.12
N PHE A 39 10.31 4.05 3.30
CA PHE A 39 10.11 5.47 3.60
C PHE A 39 8.63 5.87 3.61
N GLU A 40 7.84 5.35 2.68
CA GLU A 40 6.39 5.55 2.64
C GLU A 40 5.72 5.06 3.93
N TRP A 41 5.98 3.81 4.31
CA TRP A 41 5.44 3.23 5.55
C TRP A 41 5.92 3.98 6.79
N PHE A 42 7.21 4.33 6.83
CA PHE A 42 7.78 5.10 7.93
C PHE A 42 7.06 6.44 8.12
N LYS A 43 6.83 7.18 7.02
CA LYS A 43 6.07 8.43 7.06
C LYS A 43 4.63 8.22 7.51
N ARG A 44 3.93 7.23 6.96
CA ARG A 44 2.55 6.91 7.36
C ARG A 44 2.45 6.67 8.88
N PHE A 45 3.41 5.97 9.47
CA PHE A 45 3.43 5.74 10.91
C PHE A 45 3.77 7.01 11.71
N GLN A 46 4.67 7.87 11.21
CA GLN A 46 4.93 9.19 11.83
C GLN A 46 3.67 10.08 11.80
N ASP A 47 2.89 9.99 10.73
CA ASP A 47 1.62 10.71 10.57
C ASP A 47 0.48 10.12 11.42
N GLY A 48 0.77 9.12 12.27
CA GLY A 48 -0.17 8.59 13.25
C GLY A 48 -0.91 7.32 12.82
N ARG A 49 -0.63 6.74 11.64
CA ARG A 49 -1.23 5.46 11.24
C ARG A 49 -0.79 4.34 12.18
N GLU A 50 -1.73 3.51 12.62
CA GLU A 50 -1.43 2.33 13.42
C GLU A 50 -1.53 1.01 12.63
N ASP A 51 -2.39 0.95 11.63
CA ASP A 51 -2.59 -0.26 10.83
C ASP A 51 -1.40 -0.56 9.89
N VAL A 52 -1.12 -1.84 9.67
CA VAL A 52 -0.02 -2.35 8.81
C VAL A 52 -0.52 -2.96 7.49
N GLU A 53 -1.84 -3.10 7.34
CA GLU A 53 -2.49 -3.61 6.15
C GLU A 53 -2.48 -2.58 5.02
N ASP A 54 -2.58 -3.07 3.79
CA ASP A 54 -2.75 -2.17 2.64
C ASP A 54 -4.05 -1.37 2.78
N ASP A 55 -4.06 -0.16 2.23
CA ASP A 55 -5.31 0.58 2.07
C ASP A 55 -6.27 -0.20 1.18
N SER A 56 -7.57 -0.12 1.50
CA SER A 56 -8.62 -0.62 0.63
C SER A 56 -8.40 -0.08 -0.78
N ARG A 57 -8.06 -0.99 -1.70
CA ARG A 57 -7.88 -0.61 -3.09
C ARG A 57 -9.26 -0.37 -3.66
N PRO A 58 -9.58 0.84 -4.17
CA PRO A 58 -10.81 1.03 -4.90
C PRO A 58 -10.78 0.02 -6.06
N GLY A 59 -11.69 -0.94 -6.01
CA GLY A 59 -11.86 -1.89 -7.10
C GLY A 59 -12.20 -1.13 -8.39
N ARG A 60 -12.10 -1.83 -9.53
CA ARG A 60 -12.65 -1.28 -10.76
C ARG A 60 -14.14 -1.03 -10.56
N LEU A 61 -14.54 0.24 -10.57
CA LEU A 61 -15.95 0.62 -10.58
C LEU A 61 -16.59 -0.06 -11.80
N TYR A 62 -17.52 -0.97 -11.57
CA TYR A 62 -18.29 -1.64 -12.62
C TYR A 62 -19.37 -0.67 -13.16
N THR A 63 -18.95 0.46 -13.73
CA THR A 63 -19.87 1.43 -14.37
C THR A 63 -20.40 0.94 -15.73
N SER A 64 -19.94 -0.21 -16.21
CA SER A 64 -20.33 -0.77 -17.51
C SER A 64 -21.69 -1.48 -17.50
N LYS A 65 -22.27 -1.76 -16.33
CA LYS A 65 -23.58 -2.43 -16.18
C LYS A 65 -24.64 -1.49 -15.61
N THR A 66 -24.69 -0.24 -16.08
CA THR A 66 -25.87 0.60 -15.83
C THR A 66 -26.95 0.23 -16.84
N ASP A 67 -28.21 0.19 -16.42
CA ASP A 67 -29.35 -0.06 -17.30
C ASP A 67 -29.37 0.93 -18.49
N GLU A 68 -28.86 2.14 -18.29
CA GLU A 68 -28.69 3.13 -19.35
C GLU A 68 -27.70 2.68 -20.44
N ASN A 69 -26.56 2.10 -20.07
CA ASN A 69 -25.57 1.59 -21.02
C ASN A 69 -26.07 0.32 -21.72
N ILE A 70 -26.79 -0.55 -21.00
CA ILE A 70 -27.42 -1.76 -21.57
C ILE A 70 -28.48 -1.35 -22.61
N LYS A 71 -29.31 -0.36 -22.29
CA LYS A 71 -30.34 0.17 -23.20
C LYS A 71 -29.74 0.86 -24.42
N LYS A 72 -28.68 1.66 -24.25
CA LYS A 72 -27.95 2.29 -25.37
C LYS A 72 -27.37 1.25 -26.33
N ILE A 73 -26.74 0.20 -25.81
CA ILE A 73 -26.18 -0.88 -26.64
C ILE A 73 -27.29 -1.68 -27.33
N GLY A 74 -28.38 -2.00 -26.64
CA GLY A 74 -29.53 -2.70 -27.22
C GLY A 74 -30.19 -1.93 -28.37
N ASN A 75 -30.18 -0.61 -28.33
CA ASN A 75 -30.67 0.24 -29.42
C ASN A 75 -29.71 0.33 -30.61
N LEU A 76 -28.40 0.08 -30.41
CA LEU A 76 -27.38 0.20 -31.45
C LEU A 76 -27.25 -1.06 -32.32
N ILE A 77 -27.71 -2.21 -31.81
CA ILE A 77 -27.61 -3.53 -32.45
C ILE A 77 -28.89 -3.89 -33.24
N ARG A 78 -29.91 -3.04 -33.21
CA ARG A 78 -31.16 -3.20 -33.95
C ARG A 78 -31.18 -2.34 -35.22
#